data_AF-A0A0C3M0H6-F1
#
_entry.id   AF-A0A0C3M0H6-F1
#
_cell.length_a   1.000
_cell.length_b   1.000
_cell.length_c   1.000
_cell.angle_alpha   90.00
_cell.angle_beta   90.00
_cell.angle_gamma   90.00
#
_symmetry.space_group_name_H-M   'P 1'
#
loop_
_entity.id
_entity.type
_entity.pdbx_description
1 polymer ?
#
loop_
_entity_poly.entity_id
_entity_poly.type
_entity_poly.pdbx_seq_one_letter_code
_entity_poly.pdbx_strand_id
1 'polypeptide(L)'
;GAPLKDLVLRDISLNFDSPRLAGLVTLSLYQAAVPTSLNILLQVLSAAQRLEQLTLGDKMRVGEPIVPGPQVTLGHLKILNIRKITDNYYAALLSSIYAPVCSSVDIDDPWRSTDVDTQDLLLWQPGNAQMAALLGLNQQSDIRTLKIYIALNYDTIRIRVREQEHGSARVFSFRRRRPLRMLKLLGQFFADFPFCPPIHLTIEASVYDHDPFDLTPWSACLVSLDLSHQTGNLRPMEQLAEYTVAPNANETGASAARAEDWMCPNLRYITLRVPKAESQPDLYGAALLSLVRRRWLRMDGGPTPAIQPDEFVIIGTHSGTKTQQDVETEVKRVVPSAVFRWR
;
A
#
# COMPACT_ATOMS: atom_id res chain seq x y z
N GLY A 1 -2.35 5.30 45.61
CA GLY A 1 -1.19 4.42 45.36
C GLY A 1 -0.39 4.94 44.19
N ALA A 2 0.89 4.56 44.07
CA ALA A 2 1.74 5.03 42.97
C ALA A 2 1.18 4.62 41.58
N PRO A 3 1.30 5.50 40.55
CA PRO A 3 0.80 5.23 39.22
C PRO A 3 1.53 4.04 38.59
N LEU A 4 0.78 3.14 37.95
CA LEU A 4 1.34 2.03 37.19
C LEU A 4 1.85 2.58 35.86
N LYS A 5 3.16 2.48 35.59
CA LYS A 5 3.78 2.99 34.35
C LYS A 5 3.85 1.92 33.26
N ASP A 6 4.27 0.72 33.63
CA ASP A 6 4.47 -0.39 32.71
C ASP A 6 3.61 -1.57 33.12
N LEU A 7 2.86 -2.11 32.16
CA LEU A 7 2.05 -3.29 32.36
C LEU A 7 2.32 -4.28 31.23
N VAL A 8 2.92 -5.41 31.61
CA VAL A 8 3.16 -6.55 30.73
C VAL A 8 2.33 -7.71 31.27
N LEU A 9 1.42 -8.21 30.45
CA LEU A 9 0.57 -9.32 30.81
C LEU A 9 0.75 -10.44 29.80
N ARG A 10 0.88 -11.65 30.32
CA ARG A 10 1.03 -12.89 29.57
C ARG A 10 0.08 -13.91 30.20
N ASP A 11 -0.68 -14.62 29.37
CA ASP A 11 -1.58 -15.71 29.78
C ASP A 11 -2.63 -15.38 30.87
N ILE A 12 -3.14 -14.14 30.95
CA ILE A 12 -4.13 -13.72 31.97
C ILE A 12 -5.42 -13.22 31.29
N SER A 13 -6.59 -13.58 31.86
CA SER A 13 -7.90 -13.02 31.51
C SER A 13 -8.11 -11.68 32.21
N LEU A 14 -8.59 -10.67 31.46
CA LEU A 14 -8.51 -9.28 31.87
C LEU A 14 -9.87 -8.68 32.22
N ASN A 15 -10.00 -8.17 33.45
CA ASN A 15 -11.05 -7.25 33.85
C ASN A 15 -10.39 -5.98 34.42
N PHE A 16 -10.55 -4.86 33.75
CA PHE A 16 -9.76 -3.65 33.97
C PHE A 16 -10.62 -2.46 34.38
N ASP A 17 -11.16 -2.51 35.60
CA ASP A 17 -11.67 -1.32 36.28
C ASP A 17 -10.63 -0.86 37.29
N SER A 18 -9.59 -0.17 36.83
CA SER A 18 -8.59 0.39 37.73
C SER A 18 -8.23 1.83 37.37
N PRO A 19 -8.40 2.79 38.31
CA PRO A 19 -7.96 4.17 38.12
C PRO A 19 -6.44 4.29 37.96
N ARG A 20 -5.69 3.22 38.24
CA ARG A 20 -4.23 3.16 38.09
C ARG A 20 -3.78 3.17 36.63
N LEU A 21 -4.68 2.89 35.68
CA LEU A 21 -4.40 2.87 34.24
C LEU A 21 -4.14 4.26 33.65
N ALA A 22 -4.62 5.34 34.28
CA ALA A 22 -4.38 6.71 33.81
C ALA A 22 -2.89 7.09 33.74
N GLY A 23 -2.05 6.43 34.53
CA GLY A 23 -0.60 6.63 34.54
C GLY A 23 0.19 5.72 33.59
N LEU A 24 -0.50 4.85 32.84
CA LEU A 24 0.13 3.81 32.04
C LEU A 24 0.83 4.41 30.81
N VAL A 25 2.11 4.05 30.64
CA VAL A 25 2.99 4.47 29.55
C VAL A 25 3.18 3.32 28.56
N THR A 26 3.33 2.09 29.07
CA THR A 26 3.56 0.90 28.24
C THR A 26 2.50 -0.16 28.53
N LEU A 27 1.81 -0.63 27.49
CA LEU A 27 0.90 -1.77 27.55
C LEU A 27 1.37 -2.86 26.58
N SER A 28 1.74 -4.02 27.11
CA SER A 28 2.06 -5.20 26.32
C SER A 28 1.13 -6.36 26.68
N LEU A 29 0.29 -6.75 25.72
CA LEU A 29 -0.61 -7.89 25.77
C LEU A 29 -0.15 -8.95 24.76
N TYR A 30 1.13 -9.31 24.84
CA TYR A 30 1.73 -10.34 24.00
C TYR A 30 1.57 -11.69 24.69
N GLN A 31 1.00 -12.69 24.02
CA GLN A 31 0.66 -14.00 24.63
C GLN A 31 -0.35 -13.90 25.78
N ALA A 32 -0.98 -12.74 25.99
CA ALA A 32 -2.15 -12.70 26.84
C ALA A 32 -3.31 -13.38 26.12
N ALA A 33 -4.20 -14.04 26.87
CA ALA A 33 -5.58 -14.13 26.43
C ALA A 33 -6.14 -12.69 26.45
N VAL A 34 -5.78 -11.90 25.43
CA VAL A 34 -6.25 -10.52 25.25
C VAL A 34 -7.76 -10.54 25.46
N PRO A 35 -8.37 -9.51 26.08
CA PRO A 35 -9.80 -9.54 26.31
C PRO A 35 -10.53 -9.98 25.04
N THR A 36 -11.29 -11.07 25.18
CA THR A 36 -12.06 -11.70 24.10
C THR A 36 -12.95 -10.66 23.41
N SER A 37 -13.27 -9.57 24.11
CA SER A 37 -14.00 -8.41 23.63
C SER A 37 -13.08 -7.23 23.30
N LEU A 38 -13.19 -6.72 22.07
CA LEU A 38 -12.59 -5.46 21.64
C LEU A 38 -13.03 -4.28 22.54
N ASN A 39 -14.28 -4.28 23.02
CA ASN A 39 -14.81 -3.19 23.85
C ASN A 39 -14.05 -3.05 25.17
N ILE A 40 -13.68 -4.17 25.80
CA ILE A 40 -12.86 -4.14 27.02
C ILE A 40 -11.50 -3.54 26.72
N LEU A 41 -10.87 -3.91 25.60
CA LEU A 41 -9.60 -3.30 25.20
C LEU A 41 -9.76 -1.78 24.98
N LEU A 42 -10.81 -1.34 24.29
CA LEU A 42 -11.08 0.08 24.07
C LEU A 42 -11.35 0.85 25.38
N GLN A 43 -11.99 0.23 26.37
CA GLN A 43 -12.14 0.80 27.72
C GLN A 43 -10.78 0.99 28.39
N VAL A 44 -9.89 -0.01 28.32
CA VAL A 44 -8.52 0.12 28.85
C VAL A 44 -7.76 1.24 28.15
N LEU A 45 -7.82 1.27 26.82
CA LEU A 45 -7.12 2.26 26.01
C LEU A 45 -7.65 3.67 26.26
N SER A 46 -8.96 3.84 26.44
CA SER A 46 -9.55 5.15 26.76
C SER A 46 -9.17 5.64 28.17
N ALA A 47 -8.96 4.73 29.12
CA ALA A 47 -8.43 5.05 30.45
C ALA A 47 -6.92 5.36 30.43
N ALA A 48 -6.15 4.77 29.52
CA ALA A 48 -4.70 4.90 29.42
C ALA A 48 -4.26 6.15 28.62
N GLN A 49 -4.66 7.34 29.06
CA GLN A 49 -4.42 8.61 28.36
C GLN A 49 -2.94 8.94 28.11
N ARG A 50 -2.00 8.39 28.89
CA ARG A 50 -0.54 8.64 28.79
C ARG A 50 0.21 7.56 28.02
N LEU A 51 -0.50 6.64 27.37
CA LEU A 51 0.10 5.49 26.71
C LEU A 51 1.01 5.93 25.57
N GLU A 52 2.29 5.57 25.65
CA GLU A 52 3.30 5.83 24.62
C GLU A 52 3.60 4.60 23.77
N GLN A 53 3.41 3.39 24.32
CA GLN A 53 3.67 2.14 23.62
C GLN A 53 2.55 1.12 23.84
N LEU A 54 2.00 0.61 22.72
CA LEU A 54 1.02 -0.47 22.69
C LEU A 54 1.58 -1.64 21.90
N THR A 55 1.58 -2.83 22.50
CA THR A 55 1.94 -4.08 21.82
C THR A 55 0.88 -5.14 22.05
N LEU A 56 0.30 -5.64 20.98
CA LEU A 56 -0.72 -6.68 20.97
C LEU A 56 -0.25 -7.85 20.10
N GLY A 57 -0.40 -9.08 20.57
CA GLY A 57 -0.16 -10.21 19.68
C GLY A 57 -0.23 -11.61 20.28
N ASP A 58 -0.08 -12.57 19.36
CA ASP A 58 -0.19 -14.02 19.55
C ASP A 58 -1.64 -14.56 19.64
N LYS A 59 -1.82 -15.79 19.15
CA LYS A 59 -3.05 -16.51 18.73
C LYS A 59 -4.36 -16.08 19.43
N MET A 60 -4.92 -14.96 19.01
CA MET A 60 -6.32 -14.63 19.28
C MET A 60 -7.21 -15.57 18.48
N ARG A 61 -7.99 -16.40 19.17
CA ARG A 61 -9.18 -17.03 18.57
C ARG A 61 -10.38 -16.26 19.08
N VAL A 62 -10.88 -15.33 18.28
CA VAL A 62 -12.11 -14.63 18.64
C VAL A 62 -13.28 -15.44 18.10
N GLY A 63 -14.15 -15.90 19.00
CA GLY A 63 -15.34 -16.69 18.65
C GLY A 63 -16.55 -15.85 18.26
N GLU A 64 -16.49 -14.53 18.47
CA GLU A 64 -17.59 -13.62 18.21
C GLU A 64 -17.29 -12.68 17.02
N PRO A 65 -18.33 -12.25 16.27
CA PRO A 65 -18.17 -11.22 15.26
C PRO A 65 -17.72 -9.91 15.93
N ILE A 66 -16.60 -9.38 15.46
CA ILE A 66 -16.01 -8.15 16.00
C ILE A 66 -16.48 -6.98 15.14
N VAL A 67 -17.17 -6.03 15.77
CA VAL A 67 -17.59 -4.76 15.17
C VAL A 67 -16.69 -3.65 15.72
N PRO A 68 -16.31 -2.63 14.93
CA PRO A 68 -15.64 -1.44 15.44
C PRO A 68 -16.39 -0.85 16.63
N GLY A 69 -15.67 -0.61 17.72
CA GLY A 69 -16.19 0.05 18.92
C GLY A 69 -16.02 1.58 18.85
N PRO A 70 -16.33 2.30 19.96
CA PRO A 70 -16.20 3.75 20.01
C PRO A 70 -14.77 4.21 19.72
N GLN A 71 -14.65 5.38 19.09
CA GLN A 71 -13.34 5.94 18.77
C GLN A 71 -12.58 6.33 20.05
N VAL A 72 -11.33 5.89 20.14
CA VAL A 72 -10.39 6.19 21.22
C VAL A 72 -9.22 6.98 20.65
N THR A 73 -8.97 8.17 21.18
CA THR A 73 -7.80 8.97 20.80
C THR A 73 -6.63 8.63 21.71
N LEU A 74 -5.52 8.21 21.12
CA LEU A 74 -4.27 7.88 21.78
C LEU A 74 -3.22 8.96 21.46
N GLY A 75 -3.41 10.14 22.06
CA GLY A 75 -2.66 11.36 21.73
C GLY A 75 -1.16 11.35 22.07
N HIS A 76 -0.69 10.36 22.84
CA HIS A 76 0.71 10.20 23.22
C HIS A 76 1.37 8.95 22.64
N LEU A 77 0.62 8.13 21.88
CA LEU A 77 1.11 6.85 21.39
C LEU A 77 2.18 7.06 20.32
N LYS A 78 3.40 6.64 20.62
CA LYS A 78 4.56 6.70 19.72
C LYS A 78 4.78 5.37 18.99
N ILE A 79 4.53 4.25 19.68
CA ILE A 79 4.82 2.90 19.17
C ILE A 79 3.55 2.04 19.20
N LEU A 80 3.14 1.54 18.03
CA LEU A 80 2.05 0.59 17.87
C LEU A 80 2.54 -0.70 17.21
N ASN A 81 2.49 -1.81 17.94
CA ASN A 81 2.81 -3.13 17.40
C ASN A 81 1.60 -4.05 17.51
N ILE A 82 1.14 -4.57 16.38
CA ILE A 82 0.02 -5.52 16.31
C ILE A 82 0.48 -6.71 15.48
N ARG A 83 0.67 -7.88 16.09
CA ARG A 83 1.22 -9.05 15.37
C ARG A 83 0.40 -10.30 15.59
N LYS A 84 0.15 -11.06 14.52
CA LYS A 84 -0.49 -12.38 14.56
C LYS A 84 -1.90 -12.37 15.17
N ILE A 85 -2.59 -11.24 15.08
CA ILE A 85 -3.98 -11.08 15.49
C ILE A 85 -4.89 -11.46 14.32
N THR A 86 -6.07 -12.03 14.59
CA THR A 86 -7.06 -12.31 13.56
C THR A 86 -7.45 -11.04 12.83
N ASP A 87 -7.58 -11.17 11.52
CA ASP A 87 -7.94 -10.12 10.57
C ASP A 87 -9.07 -9.20 11.04
N ASN A 88 -10.18 -9.78 11.49
CA ASN A 88 -11.35 -9.05 11.96
C ASN A 88 -11.10 -8.16 13.18
N TYR A 89 -10.20 -8.59 14.06
CA TYR A 89 -9.95 -7.90 15.33
C TYR A 89 -9.05 -6.70 15.13
N TYR A 90 -7.95 -6.87 14.39
CA TYR A 90 -7.05 -5.74 14.20
C TYR A 90 -7.72 -4.67 13.33
N ALA A 91 -8.50 -5.05 12.31
CA ALA A 91 -9.15 -4.06 11.47
C ALA A 91 -10.21 -3.24 12.24
N ALA A 92 -11.00 -3.91 13.09
CA ALA A 92 -11.92 -3.22 13.99
C ALA A 92 -11.17 -2.34 15.01
N LEU A 93 -10.07 -2.82 15.59
CA LEU A 93 -9.23 -2.03 16.48
C LEU A 93 -8.67 -0.78 15.79
N LEU A 94 -8.08 -0.92 14.59
CA LEU A 94 -7.51 0.18 13.83
C LEU A 94 -8.58 1.21 13.44
N SER A 95 -9.80 0.76 13.15
CA SER A 95 -10.95 1.64 12.90
C SER A 95 -11.45 2.36 14.16
N SER A 96 -11.14 1.84 15.35
CA SER A 96 -11.56 2.40 16.63
C SER A 96 -10.47 3.24 17.33
N ILE A 97 -9.24 3.29 16.82
CA ILE A 97 -8.17 4.09 17.44
C ILE A 97 -7.73 5.24 16.53
N TYR A 98 -7.41 6.39 17.13
CA TYR A 98 -6.78 7.51 16.46
C TYR A 98 -5.48 7.86 17.17
N ALA A 99 -4.34 7.66 16.50
CA ALA A 99 -3.00 7.86 17.05
C ALA A 99 -2.22 8.89 16.21
N PRO A 100 -2.50 10.20 16.37
CA PRO A 100 -1.98 11.24 15.48
C PRO A 100 -0.47 11.42 15.49
N VAL A 101 0.20 11.05 16.59
CA VAL A 101 1.63 11.25 16.83
C VAL A 101 2.45 9.96 16.74
N CYS A 102 1.85 8.88 16.23
CA CYS A 102 2.49 7.57 16.15
C CYS A 102 3.66 7.59 15.16
N SER A 103 4.88 7.35 15.63
CA SER A 103 6.11 7.40 14.85
C SER A 103 6.60 6.01 14.42
N SER A 104 6.21 4.95 15.14
CA SER A 104 6.56 3.58 14.82
C SER A 104 5.30 2.71 14.77
N VAL A 105 5.07 2.06 13.64
CA VAL A 105 3.92 1.16 13.44
C VAL A 105 4.41 -0.15 12.85
N ASP A 106 4.06 -1.26 13.47
CA ASP A 106 4.32 -2.59 12.91
C ASP A 106 3.08 -3.47 13.03
N ILE A 107 2.41 -3.66 11.90
CA ILE A 107 1.20 -4.47 11.78
C ILE A 107 1.51 -5.67 10.90
N ASP A 108 1.36 -6.87 11.46
CA ASP A 108 1.58 -8.14 10.77
C ASP A 108 0.38 -9.08 10.97
N ASP A 109 -0.38 -9.27 9.89
CA ASP A 109 -1.52 -10.17 9.75
C ASP A 109 -1.12 -11.34 8.80
N PRO A 110 -0.63 -12.46 9.35
CA PRO A 110 -0.20 -13.60 8.54
C PRO A 110 -1.38 -14.46 8.07
N TRP A 111 -2.60 -14.19 8.53
CA TRP A 111 -3.74 -15.08 8.34
C TRP A 111 -4.47 -14.77 7.04
N ARG A 112 -4.79 -15.81 6.28
CA ARG A 112 -5.51 -15.64 5.01
C ARG A 112 -6.99 -15.43 5.30
N SER A 113 -7.46 -14.19 5.11
CA SER A 113 -8.85 -13.84 5.35
C SER A 113 -9.84 -14.49 4.38
N THR A 114 -11.03 -14.86 4.88
CA THR A 114 -12.15 -15.34 4.07
C THR A 114 -13.26 -14.31 3.84
N ASP A 115 -13.36 -13.22 4.62
CA ASP A 115 -14.56 -12.35 4.65
C ASP A 115 -14.31 -10.86 5.05
N VAL A 116 -13.12 -10.32 4.78
CA VAL A 116 -12.68 -8.99 5.29
C VAL A 116 -12.87 -7.83 4.31
N ASP A 117 -13.49 -8.07 3.14
CA ASP A 117 -13.69 -7.03 2.11
C ASP A 117 -14.35 -5.75 2.70
N THR A 118 -15.31 -5.89 3.63
CA THR A 118 -15.99 -4.75 4.28
C THR A 118 -15.09 -3.96 5.24
N GLN A 119 -14.18 -4.62 5.94
CA GLN A 119 -13.30 -3.94 6.90
C GLN A 119 -12.08 -3.31 6.21
N ASP A 120 -11.55 -3.95 5.17
CA ASP A 120 -10.55 -3.32 4.32
C ASP A 120 -11.12 -2.04 3.68
N LEU A 121 -12.39 -2.07 3.25
CA LEU A 121 -13.08 -0.87 2.79
C LEU A 121 -13.14 0.23 3.87
N LEU A 122 -13.39 -0.11 5.13
CA LEU A 122 -13.41 0.87 6.22
C LEU A 122 -12.03 1.46 6.51
N LEU A 123 -10.99 0.62 6.57
CA LEU A 123 -9.63 1.08 6.82
C LEU A 123 -9.10 1.95 5.67
N TRP A 124 -9.26 1.47 4.44
CA TRP A 124 -8.64 2.04 3.25
C TRP A 124 -9.62 2.86 2.40
N GLN A 125 -10.71 3.36 3.01
CA GLN A 125 -11.55 4.34 2.35
C GLN A 125 -10.80 5.67 2.17
N PRO A 126 -11.01 6.36 1.03
CA PRO A 126 -10.58 7.76 0.86
C PRO A 126 -10.97 8.62 2.07
N GLY A 127 -10.10 9.53 2.47
CA GLY A 127 -10.31 10.41 3.62
C GLY A 127 -10.18 9.77 5.01
N ASN A 128 -9.79 8.49 5.13
CA ASN A 128 -9.60 7.88 6.45
C ASN A 128 -8.40 8.50 7.19
N ALA A 129 -8.69 9.45 8.09
CA ALA A 129 -7.68 10.16 8.88
C ALA A 129 -6.91 9.27 9.86
N GLN A 130 -7.51 8.17 10.34
CA GLN A 130 -6.83 7.25 11.26
C GLN A 130 -5.72 6.50 10.55
N MET A 131 -6.02 5.92 9.38
CA MET A 131 -5.01 5.24 8.57
C MET A 131 -3.99 6.22 8.00
N ALA A 132 -4.40 7.43 7.63
CA ALA A 132 -3.48 8.49 7.23
C ALA A 132 -2.47 8.82 8.33
N ALA A 133 -2.91 8.94 9.59
CA ALA A 133 -2.04 9.20 10.73
C ALA A 133 -1.06 8.03 10.99
N LEU A 134 -1.56 6.79 10.94
CA LEU A 134 -0.71 5.60 11.12
C LEU A 134 0.32 5.41 10.00
N LEU A 135 0.04 5.90 8.80
CA LEU A 135 0.99 5.96 7.69
C LEU A 135 1.90 7.19 7.72
N GLY A 136 1.67 8.16 8.60
CA GLY A 136 2.41 9.42 8.63
C GLY A 136 2.16 10.34 7.45
N LEU A 137 0.95 10.29 6.90
CA LEU A 137 0.49 11.19 5.84
C LEU A 137 -0.14 12.46 6.41
N ASN A 138 -0.40 12.50 7.71
CA ASN A 138 -0.90 13.70 8.38
C ASN A 138 0.23 14.73 8.58
N GLN A 139 -0.09 16.00 8.34
CA GLN A 139 0.84 17.12 8.53
C GLN A 139 1.17 17.39 10.02
N GLN A 140 0.55 16.66 10.94
CA GLN A 140 0.72 16.83 12.39
C GLN A 140 1.91 16.07 12.96
N SER A 141 2.52 15.17 12.18
CA SER A 141 3.74 14.49 12.61
C SER A 141 4.98 15.32 12.26
N ASP A 142 5.92 15.45 13.21
CA ASP A 142 7.19 16.14 12.99
C ASP A 142 8.06 15.41 11.93
N ILE A 143 7.75 14.15 11.65
CA ILE A 143 8.50 13.29 10.76
C ILE A 143 7.82 13.22 9.38
N ARG A 144 8.50 13.78 8.36
CA ARG A 144 7.99 13.75 6.99
C ARG A 144 8.19 12.38 6.34
N THR A 145 7.12 11.87 5.76
CA THR A 145 7.16 10.70 4.88
C THR A 145 7.85 11.04 3.57
N LEU A 146 8.91 10.31 3.22
CA LEU A 146 9.66 10.52 1.98
C LEU A 146 9.15 9.66 0.82
N LYS A 147 8.91 8.36 1.08
CA LYS A 147 8.57 7.37 0.06
C LYS A 147 7.76 6.24 0.67
N ILE A 148 6.87 5.65 -0.13
CA ILE A 148 6.08 4.49 0.26
C ILE A 148 6.39 3.33 -0.70
N TYR A 149 6.76 2.18 -0.15
CA TYR A 149 6.98 0.95 -0.90
C TYR A 149 5.81 0.02 -0.66
N ILE A 150 5.16 -0.42 -1.72
CA ILE A 150 4.05 -1.37 -1.69
C ILE A 150 4.47 -2.58 -2.52
N ALA A 151 4.56 -3.73 -1.88
CA ALA A 151 4.91 -4.98 -2.53
C ALA A 151 3.77 -5.98 -2.38
N LEU A 152 3.34 -6.57 -3.49
CA LEU A 152 2.45 -7.72 -3.53
C LEU A 152 3.26 -8.97 -3.88
N ASN A 153 3.24 -9.94 -2.96
CA ASN A 153 3.85 -11.25 -3.17
C ASN A 153 2.84 -12.34 -2.81
N TYR A 154 2.38 -13.08 -3.83
CA TYR A 154 1.27 -14.03 -3.80
C TYR A 154 -0.02 -13.37 -3.31
N ASP A 155 -0.40 -13.63 -2.06
CA ASP A 155 -1.57 -13.07 -1.39
C ASP A 155 -1.19 -12.10 -0.27
N THR A 156 0.11 -11.82 -0.08
CA THR A 156 0.60 -10.92 0.96
C THR A 156 0.90 -9.55 0.36
N ILE A 157 0.29 -8.52 0.94
CA ILE A 157 0.57 -7.12 0.62
C ILE A 157 1.41 -6.56 1.76
N ARG A 158 2.51 -5.91 1.40
CA ARG A 158 3.40 -5.24 2.36
C ARG A 158 3.57 -3.77 1.99
N ILE A 159 3.26 -2.91 2.94
CA ILE A 159 3.48 -1.47 2.86
C ILE A 159 4.64 -1.12 3.79
N ARG A 160 5.63 -0.39 3.29
CA ARG A 160 6.74 0.16 4.09
C ARG A 160 6.83 1.65 3.82
N VAL A 161 6.72 2.45 4.87
CA VAL A 161 6.90 3.89 4.79
C VAL A 161 8.35 4.21 5.17
N ARG A 162 9.03 4.98 4.32
CA ARG A 162 10.37 5.48 4.58
C ARG A 162 10.30 6.95 4.98
N GLU A 163 10.97 7.27 6.08
CA GLU A 163 10.98 8.60 6.69
C GLU A 163 12.35 9.26 6.55
N GLN A 164 12.42 10.57 6.82
CA GLN A 164 13.62 11.37 6.58
C GLN A 164 14.78 11.08 7.55
N GLU A 165 14.47 10.80 8.81
CA GLU A 165 15.48 10.67 9.88
C GLU A 165 15.67 9.24 10.39
N HIS A 166 14.72 8.35 10.09
CA HIS A 166 14.68 6.98 10.57
C HIS A 166 14.49 6.04 9.37
N GLY A 167 14.87 4.75 9.50
CA GLY A 167 14.66 3.74 8.47
C GLY A 167 13.15 3.50 8.16
N SER A 168 12.77 2.27 7.80
CA SER A 168 11.33 1.96 7.67
C SER A 168 10.68 1.82 9.05
N ALA A 169 10.22 2.94 9.64
CA ALA A 169 9.61 2.98 10.97
C ALA A 169 8.15 2.49 10.98
N ARG A 170 7.48 2.51 9.81
CA ARG A 170 6.09 2.06 9.67
C ARG A 170 5.98 0.96 8.64
N VAL A 171 5.48 -0.20 9.07
CA VAL A 171 5.34 -1.42 8.27
C VAL A 171 3.95 -2.02 8.49
N PHE A 172 3.29 -2.32 7.38
CA PHE A 172 2.03 -3.06 7.35
C PHE A 172 2.23 -4.29 6.48
N SER A 173 1.82 -5.44 6.94
CA SER A 173 1.94 -6.72 6.27
C SER A 173 0.64 -7.47 6.49
N PHE A 174 -0.10 -7.75 5.43
CA PHE A 174 -1.40 -8.41 5.54
C PHE A 174 -1.68 -9.32 4.37
N ARG A 175 -2.35 -10.44 4.65
CA ARG A 175 -2.64 -11.49 3.68
C ARG A 175 -4.10 -11.45 3.25
N ARG A 176 -4.37 -11.43 1.94
CA ARG A 176 -5.71 -11.28 1.35
C ARG A 176 -6.00 -12.24 0.23
N ARG A 177 -7.23 -12.78 0.21
CA ARG A 177 -7.68 -13.70 -0.84
C ARG A 177 -7.77 -13.04 -2.22
N ARG A 178 -8.16 -11.75 -2.27
CA ARG A 178 -8.27 -10.91 -3.47
C ARG A 178 -7.30 -9.73 -3.41
N PRO A 179 -5.99 -9.98 -3.54
CA PRO A 179 -5.00 -8.94 -3.30
C PRO A 179 -5.03 -7.84 -4.37
N LEU A 180 -5.50 -8.09 -5.60
CA LEU A 180 -5.60 -7.04 -6.63
C LEU A 180 -6.74 -6.07 -6.35
N ARG A 181 -7.88 -6.57 -5.84
CA ARG A 181 -8.95 -5.71 -5.30
C ARG A 181 -8.44 -4.84 -4.17
N MET A 182 -7.63 -5.41 -3.27
CA MET A 182 -7.04 -4.65 -2.17
C MET A 182 -6.02 -3.61 -2.64
N LEU A 183 -5.18 -3.90 -3.64
CA LEU A 183 -4.32 -2.90 -4.28
C LEU A 183 -5.16 -1.76 -4.90
N LYS A 184 -6.29 -2.05 -5.53
CA LYS A 184 -7.19 -1.01 -6.05
C LYS A 184 -7.68 -0.08 -4.94
N LEU A 185 -8.08 -0.63 -3.80
CA LEU A 185 -8.50 0.16 -2.63
C LEU A 185 -7.36 1.03 -2.09
N LEU A 186 -6.16 0.46 -1.97
CA LEU A 186 -4.97 1.23 -1.56
C LEU A 186 -4.68 2.37 -2.51
N GLY A 187 -4.73 2.14 -3.83
CA GLY A 187 -4.52 3.20 -4.81
C GLY A 187 -5.57 4.31 -4.68
N GLN A 188 -6.84 3.96 -4.47
CA GLN A 188 -7.92 4.94 -4.22
C GLN A 188 -7.69 5.74 -2.93
N PHE A 189 -7.27 5.08 -1.86
CA PHE A 189 -6.87 5.74 -0.61
C PHE A 189 -5.76 6.75 -0.86
N PHE A 190 -4.66 6.35 -1.50
CA PHE A 190 -3.50 7.22 -1.74
C PHE A 190 -3.79 8.35 -2.72
N ALA A 191 -4.70 8.16 -3.68
CA ALA A 191 -5.09 9.18 -4.66
C ALA A 191 -5.82 10.37 -4.03
N ASP A 192 -6.47 10.16 -2.87
CA ASP A 192 -7.21 11.20 -2.15
C ASP A 192 -6.30 12.21 -1.43
N PHE A 193 -5.00 11.93 -1.32
CA PHE A 193 -4.06 12.80 -0.62
C PHE A 193 -3.40 13.80 -1.59
N PRO A 194 -3.62 15.13 -1.40
CA PRO A 194 -3.07 16.15 -2.30
C PRO A 194 -1.53 16.20 -2.30
N PHE A 195 -0.89 15.74 -1.23
CA PHE A 195 0.57 15.63 -1.10
C PHE A 195 0.99 14.18 -0.84
N CYS A 196 0.46 13.26 -1.64
CA CYS A 196 0.84 11.85 -1.56
C CYS A 196 2.34 11.67 -1.84
N PRO A 197 3.12 11.07 -0.92
CA PRO A 197 4.53 10.79 -1.15
C PRO A 197 4.73 9.85 -2.34
N PRO A 198 5.89 9.90 -3.03
CA PRO A 198 6.25 8.96 -4.09
C PRO A 198 6.00 7.50 -3.72
N ILE A 199 5.20 6.81 -4.54
CA ILE A 199 4.90 5.38 -4.37
C ILE A 199 5.75 4.54 -5.32
N HIS A 200 6.35 3.51 -4.75
CA HIS A 200 7.01 2.42 -5.46
C HIS A 200 6.14 1.16 -5.32
N LEU A 201 5.56 0.69 -6.42
CA LEU A 201 4.71 -0.50 -6.45
C LEU A 201 5.43 -1.67 -7.12
N THR A 202 5.43 -2.83 -6.47
CA THR A 202 6.06 -4.06 -6.94
C THR A 202 5.07 -5.22 -6.85
N ILE A 203 4.90 -5.97 -7.93
CA ILE A 203 4.07 -7.19 -8.00
C ILE A 203 4.99 -8.36 -8.38
N GLU A 204 5.41 -9.12 -7.36
CA GLU A 204 6.54 -10.07 -7.44
C GLU A 204 6.13 -11.52 -7.73
N ALA A 205 4.85 -11.87 -7.60
CA ALA A 205 4.41 -13.27 -7.69
C ALA A 205 3.07 -13.44 -8.41
N SER A 206 2.80 -14.69 -8.85
CA SER A 206 1.56 -15.06 -9.53
C SER A 206 0.40 -14.83 -8.57
N VAL A 207 -0.50 -13.95 -8.95
CA VAL A 207 -1.75 -13.77 -8.24
C VAL A 207 -2.77 -14.72 -8.86
N TYR A 208 -3.30 -15.66 -8.07
CA TYR A 208 -4.46 -16.49 -8.47
C TYR A 208 -5.77 -15.69 -8.38
N ASP A 209 -5.75 -14.47 -8.86
CA ASP A 209 -6.89 -13.55 -8.83
C ASP A 209 -7.39 -13.36 -10.25
N HIS A 210 -8.71 -13.45 -10.41
CA HIS A 210 -9.37 -13.23 -11.70
C HIS A 210 -9.50 -11.74 -12.01
N ASP A 211 -9.31 -10.88 -11.01
CA ASP A 211 -9.39 -9.44 -11.18
C ASP A 211 -8.14 -8.92 -11.92
N PRO A 212 -8.28 -8.17 -13.01
CA PRO A 212 -7.15 -7.56 -13.68
C PRO A 212 -6.56 -6.41 -12.85
N PHE A 213 -5.24 -6.27 -12.85
CA PHE A 213 -4.57 -5.13 -12.21
C PHE A 213 -4.92 -3.82 -12.96
N ASP A 214 -5.22 -2.77 -12.20
CA ASP A 214 -5.68 -1.47 -12.69
C ASP A 214 -4.74 -0.36 -12.19
N LEU A 215 -4.07 0.31 -13.13
CA LEU A 215 -3.14 1.40 -12.82
C LEU A 215 -3.82 2.73 -12.49
N THR A 216 -5.10 2.91 -12.86
CA THR A 216 -5.79 4.21 -12.78
C THR A 216 -5.70 4.86 -11.40
N PRO A 217 -5.95 4.14 -10.28
CA PRO A 217 -5.89 4.74 -8.94
C PRO A 217 -4.48 5.20 -8.52
N TRP A 218 -3.44 4.74 -9.21
CA TRP A 218 -2.05 5.03 -8.86
C TRP A 218 -1.47 6.21 -9.65
N SER A 219 -2.19 6.70 -10.67
CA SER A 219 -1.68 7.65 -11.66
C SER A 219 -0.99 8.88 -11.04
N ALA A 220 -1.61 9.49 -10.03
CA ALA A 220 -1.08 10.73 -9.45
C ALA A 220 0.26 10.56 -8.70
N CYS A 221 0.50 9.40 -8.07
CA CYS A 221 1.54 9.22 -7.05
C CYS A 221 2.61 8.18 -7.41
N LEU A 222 2.41 7.39 -8.46
CA LEU A 222 3.30 6.30 -8.83
C LEU A 222 4.58 6.84 -9.50
N VAL A 223 5.73 6.51 -8.89
CA VAL A 223 7.06 6.87 -9.41
C VAL A 223 7.84 5.64 -9.88
N SER A 224 7.50 4.45 -9.37
CA SER A 224 8.13 3.20 -9.76
C SER A 224 7.10 2.08 -9.86
N LEU A 225 7.17 1.31 -10.93
CA LEU A 225 6.31 0.15 -11.18
C LEU A 225 7.19 -1.05 -11.55
N ASP A 226 7.11 -2.12 -10.76
CA ASP A 226 7.77 -3.39 -11.03
C ASP A 226 6.72 -4.50 -11.17
N LEU A 227 6.59 -5.00 -12.40
CA LEU A 227 5.76 -6.14 -12.79
C LEU A 227 6.64 -7.31 -13.26
N SER A 228 7.67 -7.65 -12.47
CA SER A 228 8.67 -8.69 -12.78
C SER A 228 8.15 -10.13 -12.70
N HIS A 229 6.88 -10.36 -12.33
CA HIS A 229 6.26 -11.68 -12.41
C HIS A 229 5.39 -11.84 -13.67
N GLN A 230 5.06 -13.10 -14.01
CA GLN A 230 4.12 -13.48 -15.09
C GLN A 230 2.66 -13.14 -14.75
N THR A 231 2.40 -11.97 -14.18
CA THR A 231 1.05 -11.41 -14.07
C THR A 231 0.64 -10.83 -15.43
N GLY A 232 -0.67 -10.68 -15.67
CA GLY A 232 -1.22 -10.17 -16.93
C GLY A 232 -0.81 -8.72 -17.23
N ASN A 233 0.43 -8.54 -17.69
CA ASN A 233 1.08 -7.24 -17.86
C ASN A 233 0.58 -6.47 -19.09
N LEU A 234 -0.19 -7.11 -19.98
CA LEU A 234 -0.78 -6.48 -21.16
C LEU A 234 -1.61 -5.25 -20.79
N ARG A 235 -2.58 -5.41 -19.89
CA ARG A 235 -3.46 -4.31 -19.51
C ARG A 235 -2.69 -3.15 -18.86
N PRO A 236 -1.78 -3.37 -17.89
CA PRO A 236 -0.95 -2.29 -17.39
C PRO A 236 -0.12 -1.58 -18.48
N MET A 237 0.42 -2.32 -19.46
CA MET A 237 1.12 -1.69 -20.60
C MET A 237 0.19 -0.86 -21.47
N GLU A 238 -1.02 -1.35 -21.74
CA GLU A 238 -2.05 -0.61 -22.48
C GLU A 238 -2.45 0.67 -21.73
N GLN A 239 -2.71 0.58 -20.42
CA GLN A 239 -3.04 1.74 -19.58
C GLN A 239 -1.91 2.76 -19.53
N LEU A 240 -0.65 2.34 -19.46
CA LEU A 240 0.49 3.26 -19.56
C LEU A 240 0.57 3.95 -20.94
N ALA A 241 0.00 3.37 -21.99
CA ALA A 241 -0.04 3.98 -23.31
C ALA A 241 -1.21 4.98 -23.46
N GLU A 242 -2.07 5.13 -22.46
CA GLU A 242 -3.24 6.00 -22.48
C GLU A 242 -2.93 7.42 -21.99
N TYR A 243 -3.58 8.37 -22.64
CA TYR A 243 -3.67 9.76 -22.20
C TYR A 243 -4.91 9.89 -21.33
N THR A 244 -4.75 10.38 -20.10
CA THR A 244 -5.79 10.43 -19.08
C THR A 244 -6.15 11.86 -18.73
N VAL A 245 -7.44 12.11 -18.51
CA VAL A 245 -7.89 13.34 -17.89
C VAL A 245 -7.52 13.25 -16.41
N ALA A 246 -6.69 14.16 -15.90
CA ALA A 246 -6.34 14.20 -14.49
C ALA A 246 -7.63 14.20 -13.63
N PRO A 247 -7.81 13.25 -12.70
CA PRO A 247 -8.90 13.33 -11.73
C PRO A 247 -8.61 14.48 -10.77
N ASN A 248 -9.32 15.60 -10.96
CA ASN A 248 -9.44 16.80 -10.13
C ASN A 248 -8.45 16.93 -8.94
N ALA A 249 -7.44 17.81 -9.08
CA ALA A 249 -6.94 18.54 -7.93
C ALA A 249 -7.99 19.59 -7.55
N ASN A 250 -8.65 19.38 -6.40
CA ASN A 250 -9.49 20.30 -5.64
C ASN A 250 -10.06 21.53 -6.38
N GLU A 251 -11.39 21.54 -6.50
CA GLU A 251 -12.22 22.71 -6.76
C GLU A 251 -12.02 23.78 -5.68
N THR A 252 -10.94 24.55 -5.78
CA THR A 252 -10.84 25.88 -5.17
C THR A 252 -10.41 26.86 -6.25
N GLY A 253 -11.41 27.34 -6.97
CA GLY A 253 -11.47 28.68 -7.56
C GLY A 253 -10.19 29.23 -8.20
N ALA A 254 -9.80 28.70 -9.35
CA ALA A 254 -9.20 29.48 -10.44
C ALA A 254 -9.26 28.66 -11.73
N SER A 255 -9.78 29.25 -12.80
CA SER A 255 -9.81 28.73 -14.16
C SER A 255 -8.50 28.07 -14.59
N ALA A 256 -8.53 26.79 -14.99
CA ALA A 256 -7.56 26.22 -15.91
C ALA A 256 -8.10 24.92 -16.52
N ALA A 257 -7.89 24.73 -17.83
CA ALA A 257 -8.27 23.55 -18.58
C ALA A 257 -7.92 22.25 -17.83
N ARG A 258 -8.79 21.23 -17.92
CA ARG A 258 -8.46 19.86 -17.52
C ARG A 258 -7.16 19.50 -18.23
N ALA A 259 -6.04 19.49 -17.53
CA ALA A 259 -4.76 19.10 -18.09
C ALA A 259 -4.84 17.59 -18.30
N GLU A 260 -5.15 17.20 -19.53
CA GLU A 260 -4.93 15.83 -19.97
C GLU A 260 -3.42 15.57 -19.85
N ASP A 261 -3.05 14.44 -19.26
CA ASP A 261 -1.67 14.02 -19.07
C ASP A 261 -1.58 12.50 -19.21
N TRP A 262 -0.37 11.99 -19.43
CA TRP A 262 -0.13 10.57 -19.53
C TRP A 262 -0.47 9.84 -18.24
N MET A 263 -1.02 8.62 -18.35
CA MET A 263 -1.23 7.76 -17.19
C MET A 263 0.06 7.60 -16.38
N CYS A 264 0.04 7.85 -15.07
CA CYS A 264 1.25 7.85 -14.23
C CYS A 264 2.34 8.83 -14.74
N PRO A 265 2.10 10.15 -14.77
CA PRO A 265 3.03 11.10 -15.39
C PRO A 265 4.38 11.22 -14.64
N ASN A 266 4.38 10.89 -13.34
CA ASN A 266 5.58 10.90 -12.49
C ASN A 266 6.41 9.61 -12.55
N LEU A 267 6.00 8.64 -13.38
CA LEU A 267 6.62 7.33 -13.44
C LEU A 267 8.04 7.39 -14.04
N ARG A 268 9.04 6.96 -13.28
CA ARG A 268 10.47 7.03 -13.63
C ARG A 268 11.16 5.68 -13.74
N TYR A 269 10.70 4.69 -12.98
CA TYR A 269 11.30 3.36 -12.95
C TYR A 269 10.23 2.34 -13.36
N ILE A 270 10.49 1.60 -14.43
CA ILE A 270 9.52 0.66 -14.98
C ILE A 270 10.23 -0.67 -15.20
N THR A 271 9.74 -1.73 -14.57
CA THR A 271 10.16 -3.10 -14.84
C THR A 271 8.96 -3.91 -15.30
N LEU A 272 9.05 -4.51 -16.48
CA LEU A 272 7.99 -5.33 -17.08
C LEU A 272 8.52 -6.72 -17.40
N ARG A 273 7.71 -7.75 -17.15
CA ARG A 273 7.99 -9.10 -17.62
C ARG A 273 7.14 -9.46 -18.83
N VAL A 274 7.80 -9.93 -19.89
CA VAL A 274 7.18 -10.60 -21.03
C VAL A 274 7.16 -12.11 -20.74
N PRO A 275 5.99 -12.78 -20.81
CA PRO A 275 5.89 -14.21 -20.54
C PRO A 275 6.64 -15.07 -21.58
N LYS A 276 6.83 -16.35 -21.24
CA LYS A 276 7.51 -17.32 -22.11
C LYS A 276 6.74 -17.53 -23.41
N ALA A 277 7.48 -17.83 -24.48
CA ALA A 277 7.03 -17.90 -25.88
C ALA A 277 5.83 -18.83 -26.19
N GLU A 278 5.38 -19.67 -25.27
CA GLU A 278 4.18 -20.51 -25.46
C GLU A 278 2.87 -19.71 -25.37
N SER A 279 2.88 -18.49 -24.81
CA SER A 279 1.72 -17.60 -24.73
C SER A 279 1.94 -16.30 -25.51
N GLN A 280 1.58 -16.32 -26.80
CA GLN A 280 1.39 -15.12 -27.65
C GLN A 280 2.51 -14.05 -27.57
N PRO A 281 3.77 -14.40 -27.92
CA PRO A 281 4.90 -13.47 -27.86
C PRO A 281 4.68 -12.21 -28.71
N ASP A 282 4.02 -12.34 -29.86
CA ASP A 282 3.73 -11.23 -30.77
C ASP A 282 2.78 -10.19 -30.14
N LEU A 283 1.85 -10.63 -29.27
CA LEU A 283 0.92 -9.73 -28.59
C LEU A 283 1.64 -8.83 -27.60
N TYR A 284 2.55 -9.40 -26.80
CA TYR A 284 3.35 -8.62 -25.85
C TYR A 284 4.37 -7.72 -26.55
N GLY A 285 5.01 -8.20 -27.62
CA GLY A 285 5.89 -7.38 -28.46
C GLY A 285 5.15 -6.19 -29.07
N ALA A 286 3.96 -6.42 -29.63
CA ALA A 286 3.11 -5.37 -30.18
C ALA A 286 2.64 -4.38 -29.11
N ALA A 287 2.22 -4.86 -27.93
CA ALA A 287 1.82 -4.00 -26.81
C ALA A 287 2.98 -3.14 -26.31
N LEU A 288 4.18 -3.70 -26.18
CA LEU A 288 5.39 -2.97 -25.78
C LEU A 288 5.76 -1.90 -26.81
N LEU A 289 5.74 -2.23 -28.10
CA LEU A 289 5.98 -1.26 -29.17
C LEU A 289 4.92 -0.16 -29.19
N SER A 290 3.64 -0.52 -28.99
CA SER A 290 2.53 0.42 -28.92
C SER A 290 2.71 1.39 -27.76
N LEU A 291 3.03 0.89 -26.56
CA LEU A 291 3.36 1.71 -25.38
C LEU A 291 4.48 2.69 -25.69
N VAL A 292 5.60 2.18 -26.20
CA VAL A 292 6.81 3.00 -26.39
C VAL A 292 6.59 4.08 -27.45
N ARG A 293 5.92 3.73 -28.56
CA ARG A 293 5.61 4.68 -29.64
C ARG A 293 4.57 5.71 -29.23
N ARG A 294 3.51 5.31 -28.52
CA ARG A 294 2.48 6.26 -28.11
C ARG A 294 3.00 7.22 -27.06
N ARG A 295 3.65 6.70 -26.03
CA ARG A 295 4.01 7.46 -24.84
C ARG A 295 5.23 8.34 -25.02
N TRP A 296 6.25 7.87 -25.74
CA TRP A 296 7.57 8.54 -25.77
C TRP A 296 8.06 8.93 -27.16
N LEU A 297 7.46 8.42 -28.23
CA LEU A 297 7.77 8.88 -29.58
C LEU A 297 6.85 10.05 -29.94
N ARG A 298 7.45 11.15 -30.37
CA ARG A 298 6.69 12.27 -30.93
C ARG A 298 6.06 11.85 -32.25
N MET A 299 4.74 11.86 -32.33
CA MET A 299 3.99 11.67 -33.57
C MET A 299 3.39 13.01 -34.01
N ASP A 300 3.38 13.28 -35.31
CA ASP A 300 2.81 14.51 -35.85
C ASP A 300 1.31 14.60 -35.52
N GLY A 301 0.91 15.70 -34.87
CA GLY A 301 -0.46 15.91 -34.40
C GLY A 301 -0.86 15.09 -33.15
N GLY A 302 0.07 14.33 -32.56
CA GLY A 302 -0.14 13.61 -31.29
C GLY A 302 0.13 14.45 -30.04
N PRO A 303 -0.25 13.95 -28.85
CA PRO A 303 0.07 14.60 -27.57
C PRO A 303 1.59 14.74 -27.38
N THR A 304 2.00 15.70 -26.55
CA THR A 304 3.41 15.86 -26.16
C THR A 304 3.90 14.57 -25.52
N PRO A 305 5.08 14.03 -25.91
CA PRO A 305 5.63 12.83 -25.30
C PRO A 305 5.78 12.96 -23.78
N ALA A 306 5.58 11.86 -23.06
CA ALA A 306 5.83 11.79 -21.64
C ALA A 306 7.32 11.95 -21.33
N ILE A 307 7.62 12.23 -20.07
CA ILE A 307 9.01 12.19 -19.57
C ILE A 307 9.54 10.75 -19.75
N GLN A 308 10.76 10.65 -20.29
CA GLN A 308 11.47 9.38 -20.45
C GLN A 308 11.79 8.78 -19.08
N PRO A 309 11.63 7.46 -18.90
CA PRO A 309 11.97 6.81 -17.64
C PRO A 309 13.48 6.84 -17.40
N ASP A 310 13.89 7.03 -16.14
CA ASP A 310 15.27 6.92 -15.71
C ASP A 310 15.77 5.48 -15.90
N GLU A 311 14.88 4.49 -15.69
CA GLU A 311 15.16 3.07 -15.90
C GLU A 311 13.94 2.34 -16.51
N PHE A 312 14.15 1.61 -17.61
CA PHE A 312 13.13 0.78 -18.24
C PHE A 312 13.63 -0.65 -18.47
N VAL A 313 13.29 -1.57 -17.58
CA VAL A 313 13.75 -2.96 -17.65
C VAL A 313 12.68 -3.86 -18.24
N ILE A 314 13.05 -4.62 -19.27
CA ILE A 314 12.21 -5.67 -19.86
C ILE A 314 12.84 -7.03 -19.51
N ILE A 315 12.11 -7.86 -18.76
CA ILE A 315 12.51 -9.23 -18.41
C ILE A 315 11.76 -10.19 -19.32
N GLY A 316 12.46 -11.12 -19.97
CA GLY A 316 11.81 -12.12 -20.81
C GLY A 316 12.69 -13.34 -21.05
N THR A 317 12.27 -14.20 -21.97
CA THR A 317 13.06 -15.36 -22.41
C THR A 317 13.65 -15.09 -23.78
N HIS A 318 14.92 -15.41 -23.98
CA HIS A 318 15.55 -15.23 -25.29
C HIS A 318 15.03 -16.30 -26.25
N SER A 319 14.21 -15.90 -27.24
CA SER A 319 13.81 -16.83 -28.31
C SER A 319 14.77 -16.81 -29.49
N GLY A 320 15.63 -15.77 -29.59
CA GLY A 320 16.54 -15.58 -30.73
C GLY A 320 15.83 -15.27 -32.05
N THR A 321 14.52 -14.99 -32.01
CA THR A 321 13.75 -14.67 -33.21
C THR A 321 14.07 -13.26 -33.70
N LYS A 322 14.02 -13.08 -35.03
CA LYS A 322 14.17 -11.77 -35.66
C LYS A 322 13.15 -10.75 -35.13
N THR A 323 11.90 -11.17 -34.94
CA THR A 323 10.83 -10.34 -34.38
C THR A 323 11.18 -9.77 -33.01
N GLN A 324 11.77 -10.57 -32.11
CA GLN A 324 12.20 -10.11 -30.79
C GLN A 324 13.37 -9.12 -30.87
N GLN A 325 14.32 -9.35 -31.79
CA GLN A 325 15.43 -8.44 -32.03
C GLN A 325 14.96 -7.10 -32.61
N ASP A 326 14.00 -7.13 -33.53
CA ASP A 326 13.39 -5.94 -34.13
C ASP A 326 12.65 -5.11 -33.06
N VAL A 327 11.89 -5.78 -32.17
CA VAL A 327 11.25 -5.13 -31.00
C VAL A 327 12.28 -4.50 -30.08
N GLU A 328 13.33 -5.24 -29.70
CA GLU A 328 14.38 -4.73 -28.82
C GLU A 328 15.10 -3.51 -29.42
N THR A 329 15.43 -3.57 -30.70
CA THR A 329 16.10 -2.48 -31.43
C THR A 329 15.23 -1.23 -31.45
N GLU A 330 13.95 -1.38 -31.77
CA GLU A 330 13.01 -0.27 -31.85
C GLU A 330 12.73 0.35 -30.48
N VAL A 331 12.57 -0.47 -29.43
CA VAL A 331 12.38 0.02 -28.05
C VAL A 331 13.60 0.83 -27.60
N LYS A 332 14.82 0.31 -27.78
CA LYS A 332 16.06 1.03 -27.42
C LYS A 332 16.25 2.32 -28.21
N ARG A 333 15.77 2.37 -29.45
CA ARG A 333 15.81 3.58 -30.29
C ARG A 333 14.92 4.69 -29.71
N VAL A 334 13.75 4.34 -29.17
CA VAL A 334 12.79 5.32 -28.63
C VAL A 334 13.02 5.62 -27.14
N VAL A 335 13.44 4.62 -26.36
CA VAL A 335 13.73 4.73 -24.92
C VAL A 335 15.17 4.24 -24.69
N PRO A 336 16.18 5.12 -24.75
CA PRO A 336 17.58 4.72 -24.62
C PRO A 336 17.96 4.09 -23.27
N SER A 337 17.19 4.35 -22.22
CA SER A 337 17.34 3.71 -20.90
C SER A 337 16.83 2.28 -20.85
N ALA A 338 16.30 1.74 -21.96
CA ALA A 338 15.75 0.40 -22.02
C ALA A 338 16.83 -0.69 -21.89
N VAL A 339 16.66 -1.57 -20.90
CA VAL A 339 17.53 -2.72 -20.66
C VAL A 339 16.72 -4.00 -20.78
N PHE A 340 17.11 -4.87 -21.71
CA PHE A 340 16.52 -6.19 -21.88
C PHE A 340 17.33 -7.24 -21.10
N ARG A 341 16.67 -7.92 -20.17
CA ARG A 341 17.23 -9.00 -19.35
C ARG A 341 16.60 -10.32 -19.77
N TRP A 342 17.24 -10.97 -20.73
CA TRP A 342 16.82 -12.28 -21.21
C TRP A 342 17.33 -13.38 -20.28
N ARG A 343 16.42 -14.23 -19.78
CA ARG A 343 16.72 -15.40 -18.95
C ARG A 343 16.58 -16.70 -19.71
#